data_AF-A0A0T5PH07-F1
#
_entry.id   AF-A0A0T5PH07-F1
#
_cell.length_a   1.000
_cell.length_b   1.000
_cell.length_c   1.000
_cell.angle_alpha   90.00
_cell.angle_beta   90.00
_cell.angle_gamma   90.00
#
_symmetry.space_group_name_H-M   'P 1'
#
loop_
_entity.id
_entity.type
_entity.pdbx_description
1 polymer ?
#
loop_
_entity_poly.entity_id
_entity_poly.type
_entity_poly.pdbx_seq_one_letter_code
_entity_poly.pdbx_strand_id
1 'polypeptide(L)'
;MSGRILTLALLGLSSILLGISSVQAAEFYRIPLPADAREQARLEQKLPAVLHYYSQLSAAELATFYQQQLGQPIQQKQHQQQLQLYFQRNSEQIRVVIAEQQGWRDVSLMVEKR
;
A
#
# COMPACT_ATOMS: atom_id res chain seq x y z
N MET A 1 54.29 -49.39 15.46
CA MET A 1 54.56 -48.05 16.02
C MET A 1 53.36 -47.17 15.79
N SER A 2 52.91 -46.58 16.88
CA SER A 2 51.70 -45.77 17.07
C SER A 2 51.80 -44.42 16.37
N GLY A 3 50.67 -43.86 15.93
CA GLY A 3 50.63 -42.47 15.47
C GLY A 3 49.27 -42.05 14.91
N ARG A 4 48.31 -41.74 15.79
CA ARG A 4 47.09 -40.99 15.44
C ARG A 4 47.51 -39.53 15.27
N ILE A 5 47.17 -38.89 14.16
CA ILE A 5 46.99 -37.42 14.16
C ILE A 5 45.68 -37.11 13.44
N LEU A 6 44.74 -36.70 14.26
CA LEU A 6 43.41 -36.19 13.96
C LEU A 6 43.56 -34.67 13.83
N THR A 7 43.29 -34.09 12.66
CA THR A 7 42.99 -32.66 12.54
C THR A 7 41.96 -32.44 11.44
N LEU A 8 40.68 -32.41 11.86
CA LEU A 8 39.58 -31.85 11.10
C LEU A 8 39.86 -30.35 10.93
N ALA A 9 40.13 -29.90 9.70
CA ALA A 9 40.07 -28.49 9.35
C ALA A 9 38.65 -28.20 8.83
N LEU A 10 37.89 -27.48 9.66
CA LEU A 10 36.48 -27.17 9.52
C LEU A 10 36.24 -26.27 8.29
N LEU A 11 35.59 -26.83 7.26
CA LEU A 11 34.96 -26.10 6.17
C LEU A 11 33.75 -25.33 6.71
N GLY A 12 33.62 -24.05 6.34
CA GLY A 12 32.40 -23.28 6.61
C GLY A 12 32.52 -21.80 6.29
N LEU A 13 32.58 -21.46 5.00
CA LEU A 13 32.41 -20.08 4.50
C LEU A 13 31.00 -19.58 4.92
N SER A 14 30.91 -18.79 5.99
CA SER A 14 29.65 -18.14 6.36
C SER A 14 29.57 -16.77 5.69
N SER A 15 29.24 -16.77 4.40
CA SER A 15 28.77 -15.57 3.71
C SER A 15 27.25 -15.51 3.89
N ILE A 16 26.81 -14.86 4.97
CA ILE A 16 25.38 -14.55 5.14
C ILE A 16 25.04 -13.47 4.12
N LEU A 17 24.37 -13.89 3.05
CA LEU A 17 23.72 -13.01 2.08
C LEU A 17 22.70 -12.13 2.82
N LEU A 18 23.00 -10.84 2.92
CA LEU A 18 22.00 -9.83 3.27
C LEU A 18 21.01 -9.73 2.11
N GLY A 19 19.90 -10.47 2.20
CA GLY A 19 18.76 -10.31 1.32
C GLY A 19 18.13 -8.95 1.56
N ILE A 20 18.46 -7.96 0.73
CA ILE A 20 17.75 -6.69 0.70
C ILE A 20 16.37 -6.99 0.12
N SER A 21 15.38 -7.17 0.99
CA SER A 21 14.00 -7.34 0.55
C SER A 21 13.50 -5.99 0.05
N SER A 22 13.51 -5.77 -1.26
CA SER A 22 12.74 -4.71 -1.89
C SER A 22 11.26 -5.06 -1.74
N VAL A 23 10.65 -4.73 -0.61
CA VAL A 23 9.20 -4.85 -0.45
C VAL A 23 8.59 -3.79 -1.34
N GLN A 24 8.06 -4.30 -2.44
CA GLN A 24 7.81 -3.63 -3.71
C GLN A 24 6.66 -2.62 -3.61
N ALA A 25 6.78 -1.51 -4.34
CA ALA A 25 5.67 -0.65 -4.76
C ALA A 25 4.50 -1.39 -5.48
N ALA A 26 4.61 -2.72 -5.67
CA ALA A 26 3.59 -3.57 -6.27
C ALA A 26 2.28 -3.63 -5.47
N GLU A 27 2.28 -3.34 -4.16
CA GLU A 27 1.02 -3.27 -3.39
C GLU A 27 0.16 -2.07 -3.84
N PHE A 28 0.78 -0.95 -4.24
CA PHE A 28 0.05 0.24 -4.69
C PHE A 28 -0.74 0.00 -5.99
N TYR A 29 -0.12 -0.67 -6.97
CA TYR A 29 -0.76 -1.02 -8.24
C TYR A 29 -1.94 -1.99 -8.09
N ARG A 30 -2.14 -2.61 -6.92
CA ARG A 30 -3.27 -3.50 -6.64
C ARG A 30 -4.50 -2.78 -6.09
N ILE A 31 -4.42 -1.47 -5.81
CA ILE A 31 -5.60 -0.72 -5.40
C ILE A 31 -6.41 -0.38 -6.66
N PRO A 32 -7.63 -0.93 -6.81
CA PRO A 32 -8.42 -0.71 -8.00
C PRO A 32 -8.96 0.71 -8.05
N LEU A 33 -9.16 1.21 -9.26
CA LEU A 33 -9.80 2.49 -9.53
C LEU A 33 -11.19 2.27 -10.11
N PRO A 34 -12.16 3.15 -9.82
CA PRO A 34 -13.45 3.08 -10.46
C PRO A 34 -13.31 3.39 -11.96
N ALA A 35 -14.24 2.89 -12.76
CA ALA A 35 -14.15 2.96 -14.23
C ALA A 35 -14.13 4.40 -14.79
N ASP A 36 -14.67 5.36 -14.04
CA ASP A 36 -14.73 6.77 -14.39
C ASP A 36 -13.54 7.58 -13.85
N ALA A 37 -12.58 6.93 -13.19
CA ALA A 37 -11.42 7.59 -12.60
C ALA A 37 -10.60 8.34 -13.66
N ARG A 38 -10.35 9.62 -13.38
CA ARG A 38 -9.46 10.48 -14.18
C ARG A 38 -8.22 10.79 -13.37
N GLU A 39 -7.16 10.04 -13.58
CA GLU A 39 -5.89 10.24 -12.87
C GLU A 39 -5.30 11.62 -13.14
N GLN A 40 -4.86 12.29 -12.09
CA GLN A 40 -4.23 13.61 -12.13
C GLN A 40 -2.74 13.53 -11.83
N ALA A 41 -2.38 12.74 -10.83
CA ALA A 41 -1.00 12.59 -10.37
C ALA A 41 -0.80 11.24 -9.70
N ARG A 42 0.36 10.63 -9.94
CA ARG A 42 0.73 9.32 -9.40
C ARG A 42 2.21 9.36 -9.00
N LEU A 43 2.50 9.06 -7.75
CA LEU A 43 3.84 8.93 -7.20
C LEU A 43 3.93 7.60 -6.45
N GLU A 44 4.53 6.59 -7.06
CA GLU A 44 4.52 5.21 -6.54
C GLU A 44 5.90 4.56 -6.47
N GLN A 45 6.96 5.29 -6.81
CA GLN A 45 8.34 4.78 -6.82
C GLN A 45 8.89 4.48 -5.43
N LYS A 46 8.31 5.10 -4.38
CA LYS A 46 8.66 4.91 -2.98
C LYS A 46 7.44 5.20 -2.10
N LEU A 47 7.45 4.69 -0.87
CA LEU A 47 6.46 5.03 0.14
C LEU A 47 6.76 6.42 0.78
N PRO A 48 5.74 7.21 1.13
CA PRO A 48 4.32 6.97 0.85
C PRO A 48 4.04 7.07 -0.65
N ALA A 49 3.31 6.09 -1.17
CA ALA A 49 2.83 6.10 -2.55
C ALA A 49 1.49 6.82 -2.59
N VAL A 50 1.29 7.70 -3.57
CA VAL A 50 0.13 8.58 -3.64
C VAL A 50 -0.44 8.59 -5.06
N LEU A 51 -1.77 8.59 -5.16
CA LEU A 51 -2.51 8.76 -6.39
C LEU A 51 -3.65 9.74 -6.14
N HIS A 52 -3.79 10.71 -7.03
CA HIS A 52 -4.88 11.66 -7.06
C HIS A 52 -5.67 11.47 -8.34
N TYR A 53 -7.00 11.42 -8.24
CA TYR A 53 -7.88 11.29 -9.38
C TYR A 53 -9.24 11.95 -9.13
N TYR A 54 -9.95 12.29 -10.21
CA TYR A 54 -11.34 12.72 -10.16
C TYR A 54 -12.31 11.61 -10.51
N SER A 55 -13.48 11.60 -9.88
CA SER A 55 -14.60 10.71 -10.20
C SER A 55 -15.94 11.44 -10.12
N GLN A 56 -16.90 11.01 -10.93
CA GLN A 56 -18.30 11.42 -10.91
C GLN A 56 -19.13 10.64 -9.88
N LEU A 57 -18.63 9.48 -9.43
CA LEU A 57 -19.30 8.69 -8.41
C LEU A 57 -19.50 9.48 -7.12
N SER A 58 -20.58 9.17 -6.41
CA SER A 58 -20.83 9.74 -5.10
C SER A 58 -19.82 9.29 -4.05
N ALA A 59 -19.68 10.05 -2.97
CA ALA A 59 -18.82 9.64 -1.87
C ALA A 59 -19.26 8.30 -1.26
N ALA A 60 -20.57 8.03 -1.24
CA ALA A 60 -21.13 6.75 -0.81
C ALA A 60 -20.78 5.62 -1.77
N GLU A 61 -20.94 5.81 -3.08
CA GLU A 61 -20.57 4.81 -4.10
C GLU A 61 -19.07 4.51 -4.09
N LEU A 62 -18.22 5.52 -3.96
CA LEU A 62 -16.77 5.35 -3.80
C LEU A 62 -16.43 4.61 -2.51
N ALA A 63 -17.08 4.93 -1.39
CA ALA A 63 -16.88 4.22 -0.14
C ALA A 63 -17.26 2.74 -0.27
N THR A 64 -18.42 2.43 -0.87
CA THR A 64 -18.85 1.06 -1.15
C THR A 64 -17.87 0.34 -2.07
N PHE A 65 -17.42 1.00 -3.15
CA PHE A 65 -16.43 0.46 -4.07
C PHE A 65 -15.15 0.05 -3.32
N TYR A 66 -14.56 0.94 -2.53
CA TYR A 66 -13.34 0.61 -1.78
C TYR A 66 -13.57 -0.43 -0.70
N GLN A 67 -14.73 -0.44 -0.04
CA GLN A 67 -15.08 -1.47 0.94
C GLN A 67 -15.18 -2.87 0.31
N GLN A 68 -15.73 -2.97 -0.90
CA GLN A 68 -15.83 -4.24 -1.63
C GLN A 68 -14.45 -4.77 -2.04
N GLN A 69 -13.51 -3.88 -2.34
CA GLN A 69 -12.19 -4.24 -2.86
C GLN A 69 -11.14 -4.45 -1.76
N LEU A 70 -11.22 -3.67 -0.68
CA LEU A 70 -10.22 -3.63 0.39
C LEU A 70 -10.73 -4.20 1.72
N GLY A 71 -12.01 -4.55 1.81
CA GLY A 71 -12.66 -4.97 3.05
C GLY A 71 -13.18 -3.78 3.87
N GLN A 72 -13.58 -4.01 5.12
CA GLN A 72 -14.07 -2.93 5.99
C GLN A 72 -12.93 -2.02 6.45
N PRO A 73 -13.13 -0.69 6.47
CA PRO A 73 -12.13 0.23 6.99
C PRO A 73 -11.92 0.00 8.49
N ILE A 74 -10.66 0.06 8.94
CA ILE A 74 -10.31 0.06 10.36
C ILE A 74 -10.69 1.37 11.05
N GLN A 75 -10.85 2.45 10.27
CA GLN A 75 -11.32 3.74 10.74
C GLN A 75 -11.99 4.51 9.60
N GLN A 76 -13.06 5.22 9.93
CA GLN A 76 -13.73 6.17 9.04
C GLN A 76 -13.87 7.51 9.76
N LYS A 77 -13.56 8.61 9.06
CA LYS A 77 -13.77 9.97 9.54
C LYS A 77 -14.61 10.75 8.54
N GLN A 78 -15.67 11.39 9.02
CA GLN A 78 -16.48 12.32 8.24
C GLN A 78 -16.16 13.75 8.69
N HIS A 79 -15.59 14.54 7.79
CA HIS A 79 -15.52 15.99 7.87
C HIS A 79 -16.50 16.61 6.87
N GLN A 80 -16.96 17.85 7.11
CA GLN A 80 -18.10 18.46 6.40
C GLN A 80 -18.13 18.20 4.88
N GLN A 81 -17.00 18.32 4.19
CA GLN A 81 -16.89 18.13 2.73
C GLN A 81 -15.98 16.95 2.34
N GLN A 82 -15.58 16.12 3.31
CA GLN A 82 -14.56 15.11 3.10
C GLN A 82 -14.85 13.83 3.91
N LEU A 83 -14.85 12.69 3.22
CA LEU A 83 -14.87 11.37 3.81
C LEU A 83 -13.45 10.79 3.76
N GLN A 84 -12.95 10.31 4.90
CA GLN A 84 -11.67 9.62 4.97
C GLN A 84 -11.89 8.19 5.44
N LEU A 85 -11.37 7.23 4.67
CA LEU A 85 -11.40 5.81 4.95
C LEU A 85 -9.97 5.32 5.16
N TYR A 86 -9.75 4.57 6.22
CA TYR A 86 -8.47 3.97 6.54
C TYR A 86 -8.63 2.45 6.52
N PHE A 87 -7.86 1.79 5.68
CA PHE A 87 -7.80 0.34 5.59
C PHE A 87 -6.42 -0.13 6.01
N GLN A 88 -6.34 -1.38 6.46
CA GLN A 88 -5.06 -2.02 6.71
C GLN A 88 -4.95 -3.29 5.89
N ARG A 89 -3.82 -3.41 5.20
CA ARG A 89 -3.44 -4.59 4.44
C ARG A 89 -1.99 -4.92 4.80
N ASN A 90 -1.76 -6.10 5.35
CA ASN A 90 -0.42 -6.50 5.80
C ASN A 90 0.19 -5.45 6.77
N SER A 91 1.40 -4.98 6.47
CA SER A 91 2.13 -3.92 7.20
C SER A 91 1.89 -2.51 6.65
N GLU A 92 0.88 -2.32 5.80
CA GLU A 92 0.59 -1.05 5.12
C GLU A 92 -0.76 -0.50 5.54
N GLN A 93 -0.83 0.82 5.64
CA GLN A 93 -2.04 1.59 5.82
C GLN A 93 -2.42 2.21 4.48
N ILE A 94 -3.66 1.97 4.05
CA ILE A 94 -4.23 2.58 2.86
C ILE A 94 -5.21 3.65 3.34
N ARG A 95 -4.95 4.90 2.99
CA ARG A 95 -5.83 6.03 3.28
C ARG A 95 -6.49 6.48 1.99
N VAL A 96 -7.81 6.45 1.95
CA VAL A 96 -8.63 6.99 0.86
C VAL A 96 -9.32 8.24 1.37
N VAL A 97 -9.08 9.36 0.71
CA VAL A 97 -9.69 10.65 1.02
C VAL A 97 -10.58 11.03 -0.14
N ILE A 98 -11.86 11.26 0.11
CA ILE A 98 -12.88 11.60 -0.88
C ILE A 98 -13.43 12.97 -0.51
N ALA A 99 -13.10 13.99 -1.29
CA ALA A 99 -13.59 15.35 -1.11
C ALA A 99 -14.55 15.73 -2.23
N GLU A 100 -15.59 16.49 -1.91
CA GLU A 100 -16.51 17.01 -2.93
C GLU A 100 -15.98 18.33 -3.50
N GLN A 101 -15.87 18.41 -4.83
CA GLN A 101 -15.41 19.61 -5.54
C GLN A 101 -16.21 19.78 -6.83
N GLN A 102 -17.06 20.82 -6.88
CA GLN A 102 -17.77 21.25 -8.10
C GLN A 102 -18.56 20.12 -8.81
N GLY A 103 -19.22 19.25 -8.04
CA GLY A 103 -20.00 18.12 -8.56
C GLY A 103 -19.18 16.87 -8.89
N TRP A 104 -17.85 16.93 -8.75
CA TRP A 104 -16.93 15.81 -8.82
C TRP A 104 -16.42 15.44 -7.43
N ARG A 105 -15.83 14.25 -7.31
CA ARG A 105 -15.07 13.83 -6.14
C ARG A 105 -13.59 13.91 -6.48
N ASP A 106 -12.87 14.75 -5.75
CA ASP A 106 -11.42 14.73 -5.69
C ASP A 106 -11.03 13.60 -4.74
N VAL A 107 -10.35 12.58 -5.26
CA VAL A 107 -9.98 11.39 -4.50
C VAL A 107 -8.48 11.27 -4.43
N SER A 108 -7.97 11.19 -3.20
CA SER A 108 -6.57 10.94 -2.91
C SER A 108 -6.42 9.58 -2.23
N LEU A 109 -5.64 8.69 -2.83
CA LEU A 109 -5.19 7.46 -2.19
C LEU A 109 -3.75 7.62 -1.74
N MET A 110 -3.46 7.17 -0.55
CA MET A 110 -2.11 7.09 -0.02
C MET A 110 -1.88 5.73 0.60
N VAL A 111 -0.75 5.11 0.25
CA VAL A 111 -0.26 3.90 0.90
C VAL A 111 1.02 4.24 1.63
N GLU A 112 1.07 3.92 2.91
CA GLU A 112 2.23 4.13 3.76
C GLU A 112 2.49 2.90 4.62
N LYS A 113 3.75 2.74 5.04
CA LYS A 113 4.10 1.68 6.01
C LYS A 113 3.59 2.09 7.38
N ARG A 114 2.93 1.16 8.08
CA ARG A 114 2.47 1.38 9.45
C ARG A 114 3.62 1.33 10.46
#